data_AF-A0A7V4JFE8-F1
#
_entry.id   AF-A0A7V4JFE8-F1
#
_cell.length_a   1.000
_cell.length_b   1.000
_cell.length_c   1.000
_cell.angle_alpha   90.00
_cell.angle_beta   90.00
_cell.angle_gamma   90.00
#
_symmetry.space_group_name_H-M   'P 1'
#
loop_
_entity.id
_entity.type
_entity.pdbx_description
1 polymer ?
#
loop_
_entity_poly.entity_id
_entity_poly.type
_entity_poly.pdbx_seq_one_letter_code
_entity_poly.pdbx_strand_id
1 'polypeptide(L)'
;MNSDSDRLPGTDRSGPGEAGAPPVVLATVYDPVEAEIILAKLRSAGILAFARHEALSVVAGLTVDGCGQHDIMVRPDDLAEARAILAPDSGL
;
A
#
# COMPACT_ATOMS: atom_id res chain seq x y z
N MET A 1 28.97 -18.03 -47.88
CA MET A 1 27.58 -17.52 -47.82
C MET A 1 26.66 -18.70 -47.54
N ASN A 2 25.82 -18.80 -46.53
CA ASN A 2 25.40 -17.93 -45.42
C ASN A 2 24.86 -18.88 -44.33
N SER A 3 25.26 -18.69 -43.08
CA SER A 3 24.37 -18.26 -41.99
C SER A 3 23.54 -19.38 -41.36
N ASP A 4 24.15 -20.12 -40.44
CA ASP A 4 23.46 -20.90 -39.40
C ASP A 4 23.95 -20.47 -38.00
N SER A 5 24.11 -19.15 -37.84
CA SER A 5 24.18 -18.52 -36.52
C SER A 5 22.87 -17.82 -36.28
N ASP A 6 22.41 -17.90 -35.03
CA ASP A 6 21.27 -17.20 -34.46
C ASP A 6 19.94 -17.98 -34.46
N ARG A 7 19.77 -18.77 -33.40
CA ARG A 7 18.50 -18.76 -32.68
C ARG A 7 18.73 -19.14 -31.22
N LEU A 8 18.94 -18.11 -30.41
CA LEU A 8 18.80 -18.18 -28.96
C LEU A 8 17.36 -18.61 -28.62
N PRO A 9 17.13 -19.62 -27.78
CA PRO A 9 15.80 -19.91 -27.28
C PRO A 9 15.38 -18.85 -26.24
N GLY A 10 14.34 -18.11 -26.57
CA GLY A 10 13.30 -17.64 -25.66
C GLY A 10 13.76 -16.79 -24.48
N THR A 11 13.77 -15.47 -24.69
CA THR A 11 13.38 -14.51 -23.66
C THR A 11 11.92 -14.75 -23.29
N ASP A 12 11.68 -15.70 -22.40
CA ASP A 12 10.45 -15.80 -21.63
C ASP A 12 10.85 -16.18 -20.22
N ARG A 13 11.15 -15.19 -19.38
CA ARG A 13 10.80 -15.28 -17.97
C ARG A 13 10.44 -13.90 -17.46
N SER A 14 9.25 -13.90 -16.88
CA SER A 14 8.67 -12.83 -16.07
C SER A 14 8.06 -11.73 -16.91
N GLY A 15 6.81 -11.99 -17.32
CA GLY A 15 5.90 -11.00 -17.88
C GLY A 15 5.78 -9.76 -16.98
N PRO A 16 5.16 -8.68 -17.48
CA PRO A 16 4.91 -7.49 -16.69
C PRO A 16 4.13 -7.92 -15.45
N GLY A 17 4.80 -7.85 -14.29
CA GLY A 17 4.20 -8.18 -13.00
C GLY A 17 2.84 -7.51 -12.95
N GLU A 18 1.83 -8.35 -12.76
CA GLU A 18 0.41 -8.05 -12.73
C GLU A 18 0.21 -6.59 -12.31
N ALA A 19 -0.25 -5.77 -13.26
CA ALA A 19 -0.80 -4.46 -12.95
C ALA A 19 -2.09 -4.68 -12.17
N GLY A 20 -1.93 -5.13 -10.92
CA GLY A 20 -3.00 -5.23 -9.94
C GLY A 20 -3.64 -3.87 -9.84
N ALA A 21 -4.97 -3.87 -9.66
CA ALA A 21 -5.73 -2.64 -9.52
C ALA A 21 -5.06 -1.70 -8.50
N PRO A 22 -5.12 -0.38 -8.74
CA PRO A 22 -4.35 0.58 -7.95
C PRO A 22 -4.68 0.42 -6.45
N PRO A 23 -3.68 0.59 -5.57
CA PRO A 23 -3.91 0.52 -4.13
C PRO A 23 -5.02 1.48 -3.71
N VAL A 24 -5.87 1.02 -2.79
CA VAL A 24 -7.03 1.77 -2.29
C VAL A 24 -6.81 2.17 -0.85
N VAL A 25 -7.38 3.32 -0.46
CA VAL A 25 -7.30 3.83 0.92
C VAL A 25 -8.19 2.97 1.81
N LEU A 26 -7.60 2.36 2.83
CA LEU A 26 -8.28 1.64 3.89
C LEU A 26 -8.74 2.60 4.99
N ALA A 27 -7.81 3.40 5.50
CA ALA A 27 -8.00 4.33 6.61
C ALA A 27 -7.01 5.49 6.50
N THR A 28 -7.39 6.63 7.07
CA THR A 28 -6.53 7.81 7.19
C THR A 28 -6.34 8.12 8.66
N VAL A 29 -5.09 8.22 9.10
CA VAL A 29 -4.71 8.54 10.48
C VAL A 29 -3.73 9.70 10.51
N TYR A 30 -3.65 10.39 11.64
CA TYR A 30 -2.76 11.54 11.83
C TYR A 30 -1.61 11.23 12.79
N ASP A 31 -1.74 10.17 13.59
CA ASP A 31 -0.68 9.74 14.50
C ASP A 31 0.23 8.69 13.81
N PRO A 32 1.55 8.92 13.77
CA PRO A 32 2.48 7.99 13.12
C PRO A 32 2.59 6.65 13.87
N VAL A 33 2.38 6.63 15.19
CA VAL A 33 2.38 5.39 15.97
C VAL A 33 1.13 4.57 15.65
N GLU A 34 -0.03 5.21 15.55
CA GLU A 34 -1.28 4.58 15.12
C GLU A 34 -1.16 3.98 13.71
N ALA A 35 -0.53 4.71 12.77
CA ALA A 35 -0.27 4.21 11.43
C ALA A 35 0.56 2.91 11.45
N GLU A 36 1.66 2.89 12.21
CA GLU A 36 2.50 1.69 12.37
C GLU A 36 1.75 0.53 13.06
N ILE A 37 0.90 0.82 14.05
CA ILE A 37 0.06 -0.20 14.70
C ILE A 37 -0.88 -0.85 13.68
N ILE A 38 -1.52 -0.05 12.82
CA ILE A 38 -2.41 -0.55 11.76
C ILE A 38 -1.63 -1.40 10.77
N LEU A 39 -0.48 -0.93 10.30
CA LEU A 39 0.38 -1.68 9.36
C LEU A 39 0.85 -3.00 9.96
N ALA A 40 1.25 -3.00 11.24
CA ALA A 40 1.66 -4.20 11.94
C ALA A 40 0.51 -5.22 12.04
N LYS A 41 -0.72 -4.78 12.39
CA LYS A 41 -1.90 -5.64 12.45
C LYS A 41 -2.19 -6.30 11.09
N LEU A 42 -2.21 -5.51 10.03
CA LEU A 42 -2.46 -6.02 8.67
C LEU A 42 -1.36 -7.00 8.23
N ARG A 43 -0.09 -6.69 8.51
CA ARG A 43 1.03 -7.58 8.22
C ARG A 43 0.92 -8.90 8.97
N SER A 44 0.52 -8.87 10.24
CA SER A 44 0.30 -10.09 11.03
C SER A 44 -0.84 -10.96 10.49
N ALA A 45 -1.82 -10.36 9.80
CA ALA A 45 -2.87 -11.07 9.08
C ALA A 45 -2.46 -11.54 7.67
N GLY A 46 -1.24 -11.22 7.22
CA GLY A 46 -0.76 -11.56 5.88
C GLY A 46 -1.18 -10.57 4.78
N ILE A 47 -1.78 -9.44 5.15
CA ILE A 47 -2.22 -8.40 4.20
C ILE A 47 -1.07 -7.43 3.93
N LEU A 48 -0.80 -7.20 2.64
CA LEU A 48 0.20 -6.24 2.21
C LEU A 48 -0.36 -4.82 2.25
N ALA A 49 0.08 -4.04 3.24
CA ALA A 49 -0.33 -2.65 3.44
C ALA A 49 0.88 -1.72 3.52
N PHE A 50 0.71 -0.46 3.12
CA PHE A 50 1.73 0.58 3.25
C PHE A 50 1.08 1.94 3.58
N ALA A 51 1.78 2.78 4.33
CA ALA A 51 1.35 4.15 4.58
C ALA A 51 1.88 5.09 3.49
N ARG A 52 1.00 5.91 2.92
CA ARG A 52 1.37 7.07 2.12
C ARG A 52 1.31 8.30 3.02
N HIS A 53 2.46 8.94 3.22
CA HIS A 53 2.54 10.20 3.93
C HIS A 53 2.42 11.34 2.92
N GLU A 54 1.34 12.10 3.00
CA GLU A 54 1.22 13.38 2.30
C GLU A 54 1.92 14.43 3.17
N ALA A 55 3.21 14.66 2.89
CA ALA A 55 3.91 15.81 3.45
C ALA A 55 3.33 17.06 2.79
N LEU A 56 2.35 17.70 3.44
CA LEU A 56 1.83 19.01 3.06
C LEU A 56 2.99 20.02 3.03
N SER A 57 3.63 20.15 1.89
CA SER A 57 4.71 21.10 1.69
C SER A 57 4.13 22.51 1.65
N VAL A 58 4.36 23.23 2.75
CA VAL A 58 4.81 24.63 2.76
C VAL A 58 3.89 25.64 2.05
N VAL A 59 2.71 25.97 2.61
CA VAL A 59 2.17 27.33 2.48
C VAL A 59 1.41 27.75 3.77
N ALA A 60 1.96 28.76 4.44
CA ALA A 60 1.29 29.71 5.34
C ALA A 60 0.72 29.21 6.70
N GLY A 61 1.61 29.08 7.69
CA GLY A 61 1.60 30.00 8.84
C GLY A 61 0.48 29.97 9.88
N LEU A 62 -0.59 29.20 9.75
CA LEU A 62 -1.63 29.14 10.78
C LEU A 62 -2.34 27.78 10.75
N THR A 63 -2.37 27.09 11.90
CA THR A 63 -2.99 25.77 12.14
C THR A 63 -2.22 24.61 11.50
N VAL A 64 -1.99 23.45 12.11
CA VAL A 64 -2.31 22.84 13.40
C VAL A 64 -1.23 21.75 13.55
N ASP A 65 -0.86 21.40 14.79
CA ASP A 65 0.15 20.40 15.18
C ASP A 65 0.66 19.48 14.06
N GLY A 66 1.97 19.52 13.76
CA GLY A 66 2.66 18.93 12.59
C GLY A 66 2.60 17.41 12.41
N CYS A 67 1.45 16.81 12.63
CA CYS A 67 1.07 15.43 12.39
C CYS A 67 0.55 15.34 10.95
N GLY A 68 1.44 15.08 10.01
CA GLY A 68 1.06 14.89 8.61
C GLY A 68 0.06 13.75 8.45
N GLN A 69 -0.82 13.86 7.47
CA GLN A 69 -1.81 12.83 7.19
C GLN A 69 -1.13 11.55 6.67
N HIS A 70 -1.48 10.41 7.27
CA HIS A 70 -1.03 9.08 6.88
C HIS A 70 -2.20 8.28 6.31
N ASP A 71 -2.20 8.07 5.00
CA ASP A 71 -3.17 7.21 4.34
C ASP A 71 -2.66 5.77 4.31
N ILE A 72 -3.38 4.85 4.93
CA ILE A 72 -3.08 3.42 4.88
C ILE A 72 -3.68 2.84 3.59
N MET A 73 -2.80 2.31 2.75
CA MET A 73 -3.13 1.77 1.44
C MET A 73 -3.05 0.25 1.46
N VAL A 74 -4.02 -0.42 0.84
CA VAL A 74 -4.07 -1.88 0.66
C VAL A 74 -4.43 -2.23 -0.78
N ARG A 75 -4.24 -3.49 -1.15
CA ARG A 75 -4.77 -4.00 -2.42
C ARG A 75 -6.31 -3.97 -2.35
N PRO A 76 -6.99 -3.70 -3.48
CA PRO A 76 -8.45 -3.70 -3.50
C PRO A 76 -9.05 -5.05 -3.15
N ASP A 77 -8.38 -6.15 -3.51
CA ASP A 77 -8.82 -7.51 -3.16
C ASP A 77 -8.78 -7.78 -1.65
N ASP A 78 -7.83 -7.17 -0.95
CA ASP A 78 -7.67 -7.32 0.51
C ASP A 78 -8.49 -6.29 1.31
N LEU A 79 -9.15 -5.32 0.65
CA LEU A 79 -9.82 -4.20 1.32
C LEU A 79 -10.91 -4.69 2.29
N ALA A 80 -11.71 -5.68 1.88
CA ALA A 80 -12.79 -6.20 2.72
C ALA A 80 -12.25 -6.88 3.98
N GLU A 81 -11.20 -7.69 3.83
CA GLU A 81 -10.55 -8.38 4.94
C GLU A 81 -9.82 -7.39 5.87
N ALA A 82 -9.09 -6.44 5.29
CA ALA A 82 -8.42 -5.38 6.03
C ALA A 82 -9.40 -4.53 6.85
N ARG A 83 -10.58 -4.23 6.29
CA ARG A 83 -11.65 -3.53 7.02
C ARG A 83 -12.19 -4.37 8.19
N ALA A 84 -12.32 -5.68 8.02
CA ALA A 84 -12.77 -6.57 9.08
C ALA A 84 -11.76 -6.64 10.24
N ILE A 85 -10.46 -6.61 9.95
CA ILE A 85 -9.39 -6.61 10.96
C ILE A 85 -9.35 -5.29 11.75
N LEU A 86 -9.66 -4.17 11.10
CA LEU A 86 -9.66 -2.85 11.73
C LEU A 86 -10.99 -2.47 12.37
N ALA A 87 -12.08 -3.17 12.05
CA ALA A 87 -13.35 -2.95 12.74
C ALA A 87 -13.11 -3.18 14.24
N PRO A 88 -13.35 -2.17 15.10
CA PRO A 88 -13.36 -2.43 16.53
C PRO A 88 -14.42 -3.50 16.74
N ASP A 89 -14.07 -4.56 17.48
CA ASP A 89 -15.04 -5.53 17.99
C ASP A 89 -16.18 -4.72 18.60
N SER A 90 -17.27 -4.53 17.85
CA SER A 90 -18.49 -3.88 18.32
C SER A 90 -19.22 -4.91 19.17
N GLY A 91 -18.58 -5.28 20.27
CA GLY A 91 -19.13 -6.04 21.37
C GLY A 91 -19.24 -5.10 22.56
N LEU A 92 -20.28 -4.27 22.57
CA LEU A 92 -20.93 -3.71 23.76
C LEU A 92 -22.33 -3.18 23.40
#